data_AF-A0A420A2R3-F1
#
_entry.id   AF-A0A420A2R3-F1
#
_cell.length_a   1.000
_cell.length_b   1.000
_cell.length_c   1.000
_cell.angle_alpha   90.00
_cell.angle_beta   90.00
_cell.angle_gamma   90.00
#
_symmetry.space_group_name_H-M   'P 1'
#
loop_
_entity.id
_entity.type
_entity.pdbx_description
1 polymer ?
#
loop_
_entity_poly.entity_id
_entity_poly.type
_entity_poly.pdbx_seq_one_letter_code
_entity_poly.pdbx_strand_id
1 'polypeptide(L)' 'MTDSELDLVYTTLCKTLTAEGEAQAPLYLARLALLSMTELGDTQRALSLIEAAKLQ' A
#
# COMPACT_ATOMS: atom_id res chain seq x y z
N MET A 1 4.73 -14.67 -1.68
CA MET A 1 5.98 -13.88 -1.70
C MET A 1 6.94 -14.53 -0.74
N THR A 2 8.17 -14.77 -1.17
CA THR A 2 9.28 -15.17 -0.31
C THR A 2 9.76 -13.97 0.52
N ASP A 3 10.58 -14.23 1.55
CA ASP A 3 11.12 -13.18 2.41
C ASP A 3 11.92 -12.13 1.61
N SER A 4 12.71 -12.57 0.62
CA SER A 4 13.46 -11.67 -0.27
C SER A 4 12.55 -10.81 -1.16
N GLU A 5 11.43 -11.36 -1.64
CA GLU A 5 10.46 -10.60 -2.42
C GLU A 5 9.74 -9.57 -1.56
N LEU A 6 9.42 -9.92 -0.30
CA LEU A 6 8.84 -8.98 0.66
C LEU A 6 9.81 -7.84 0.96
N ASP A 7 11.08 -8.15 1.25
CA ASP A 7 12.11 -7.14 1.52
C ASP A 7 12.29 -6.17 0.34
N LEU A 8 12.29 -6.69 -0.89
CA LEU A 8 12.36 -5.87 -2.09
C LEU A 8 11.15 -4.91 -2.21
N VAL A 9 9.94 -5.41 -1.99
CA VAL A 9 8.71 -4.60 -2.07
C VAL A 9 8.71 -3.53 -0.97
N TYR A 10 9.04 -3.87 0.27
CA TYR A 10 9.13 -2.91 1.37
C TYR A 10 10.20 -1.85 1.14
N THR A 11 11.40 -2.27 0.73
CA THR A 11 12.49 -1.35 0.42
C THR A 11 12.11 -0.37 -0.69
N THR A 12 11.44 -0.86 -1.73
CA THR A 12 10.98 -0.02 -2.84
C THR A 12 9.94 0.98 -2.37
N LEU A 13 8.93 0.53 -1.61
CA LEU A 13 7.88 1.39 -1.06
C LEU A 13 8.47 2.53 -0.20
N CYS A 14 9.37 2.19 0.73
CA CYS A 14 10.01 3.18 1.61
C CYS A 14 10.85 4.20 0.83
N LYS A 15 11.63 3.75 -0.17
CA LYS A 15 12.40 4.64 -1.04
C LYS A 15 11.50 5.59 -1.82
N THR A 16 10.39 5.10 -2.36
CA THR A 16 9.45 5.95 -3.11
C THR A 16 8.76 6.97 -2.21
N LEU A 17 8.27 6.57 -1.03
CA LEU A 17 7.67 7.52 -0.07
C LEU A 17 8.65 8.63 0.33
N THR A 18 9.93 8.28 0.51
CA THR A 18 10.98 9.25 0.82
C THR A 18 11.20 10.23 -0.34
N ALA A 19 11.18 9.73 -1.57
CA ALA A 19 11.37 10.54 -2.78
C ALA A 19 10.18 11.48 -3.07
N GLU A 20 8.94 11.01 -2.87
CA GLU A 20 7.72 11.82 -3.00
C GLU A 20 7.62 12.89 -1.90
N GLY A 21 8.19 12.61 -0.73
CA GLY A 21 8.22 13.52 0.42
C GLY A 21 6.93 13.50 1.25
N GLU A 22 7.03 13.99 2.49
CA GLU A 22 5.97 13.91 3.50
C GLU A 22 4.63 14.52 3.03
N ALA A 23 4.68 15.61 2.28
CA ALA A 23 3.48 16.28 1.78
C ALA A 23 2.70 15.43 0.77
N GLN A 24 3.38 14.60 -0.03
CA GLN A 24 2.76 13.79 -1.08
C GLN A 24 2.54 12.34 -0.67
N ALA A 25 3.18 11.88 0.41
CA ALA A 25 3.05 10.51 0.91
C ALA A 25 1.58 10.05 1.09
N PRO A 26 0.64 10.85 1.65
CA PRO A 26 -0.75 10.44 1.75
C PRO A 26 -1.42 10.21 0.38
N LEU A 27 -1.15 11.08 -0.60
CA LEU A 27 -1.70 10.95 -1.95
C LEU A 27 -1.13 9.73 -2.68
N TYR A 28 0.18 9.50 -2.55
CA TYR A 28 0.84 8.33 -3.10
C TYR A 28 0.24 7.04 -2.53
N LEU A 29 0.09 6.94 -1.21
CA LEU A 29 -0.47 5.77 -0.54
C LEU A 29 -1.94 5.54 -0.92
N ALA A 30 -2.74 6.60 -1.01
CA ALA A 30 -4.12 6.50 -1.48
C ALA A 30 -4.19 5.93 -2.91
N ARG A 31 -3.33 6.41 -3.81
CA ARG A 31 -3.26 5.90 -5.19
C ARG A 31 -2.80 4.44 -5.25
N LEU A 32 -1.77 4.08 -4.47
CA LEU A 32 -1.29 2.70 -4.39
C LEU A 32 -2.40 1.76 -3.89
N ALA A 33 -3.12 2.15 -2.83
CA ALA A 33 -4.23 1.36 -2.29
C ALA A 33 -5.34 1.14 -3.32
N LEU A 34 -5.72 2.16 -4.09
CA LEU A 34 -6.72 2.04 -5.16
C LEU A 34 -6.28 1.06 -6.26
N LEU A 35 -5.02 1.11 -6.68
CA LEU A 35 -4.46 0.17 -7.65
C LEU A 35 -4.46 -1.25 -7.09
N SER A 36 -4.02 -1.45 -5.84
CA SER A 36 -4.01 -2.75 -5.18
C SER A 36 -5.42 -3.34 -5.04
N MET A 37 -6.44 -2.54 -4.71
CA MET A 37 -7.83 -3.02 -4.65
C MET A 37 -8.37 -3.43 -6.02
N THR A 38 -7.93 -2.75 -7.09
CA THR A 38 -8.30 -3.11 -8.47
C THR A 38 -7.71 -4.47 -8.84
N GLU A 39 -6.43 -4.69 -8.50
CA GLU A 39 -5.74 -5.98 -8.72
C GLU A 39 -6.29 -7.11 -7.83
N LEU A 40 -6.76 -6.79 -6.62
CA LEU A 40 -7.31 -7.78 -5.69
C LEU A 40 -8.58 -8.46 -6.24
N GLY A 41 -9.40 -7.73 -7.01
CA GLY A 41 -10.60 -8.26 -7.67
C GLY A 41 -11.73 -8.75 -6.73
N ASP A 42 -11.61 -8.51 -5.43
CA ASP A 42 -12.55 -8.97 -4.40
C ASP A 42 -12.99 -7.83 -3.49
N THR A 43 -14.26 -7.45 -3.62
CA THR A 43 -14.88 -6.34 -2.86
C THR A 43 -14.94 -6.63 -1.36
N GLN A 44 -15.31 -7.83 -0.94
CA GLN A 44 -15.45 -8.15 0.49
C GLN A 44 -14.08 -8.16 1.17
N ARG A 45 -13.07 -8.69 0.49
CA ARG A 45 -11.70 -8.68 0.98
C ARG A 45 -11.13 -7.26 1.03
N ALA A 46 -11.40 -6.43 0.03
CA ALA A 46 -11.01 -5.02 0.04
C ALA A 46 -11.63 -4.26 1.24
N LEU A 47 -12.93 -4.41 1.48
CA LEU A 47 -13.62 -3.81 2.62
C LEU A 47 -13.04 -4.27 3.97
N SER A 48 -12.73 -5.56 4.08
CA SER A 48 -12.12 -6.13 5.30
C SER A 48 -10.73 -5.54 5.58
N LEU A 49 -9.91 -5.34 4.54
CA LEU A 49 -8.60 -4.71 4.67
C LEU A 49 -8.69 -3.23 5.05
N ILE A 50 -9.67 -2.49 4.51
CA ILE A 50 -9.91 -1.09 4.87
C ILE A 50 -10.25 -0.97 6.36
N GLU A 51 -11.11 -1.85 6.88
CA GLU A 51 -11.45 -1.86 8.30
C GLU A 51 -10.23 -2.16 9.18
N ALA A 52 -9.42 -3.15 8.79
CA ALA A 52 -8.20 -3.54 9.50
C ALA A 52 -7.11 -2.45 9.50
N ALA A 53 -7.13 -1.54 8.53
CA ALA A 53 -6.15 -0.46 8.40
C ALA A 53 -6.44 0.78 9.26
N LYS A 54 -7.60 0.85 9.92
CA LYS A 54 -7.93 1.97 10.82
C LYS A 54 -6.93 2.03 11.97
N LEU A 55 -6.25 3.17 12.10
CA LEU A 55 -5.43 3.47 13.27
C LEU A 55 -6.38 3.71 14.46
N GLN A 56 -6.18 2.95 15.54
CA GLN A 56 -6.92 3.11 16.81
C GLN A 56 -6.42 4.32 17.58
#